data_AF-A0A392TDZ7-F1
#
_entry.id   AF-A0A392TDZ7-F1
#
_cell.length_a   1.000
_cell.length_b   1.000
_cell.length_c   1.000
_cell.angle_alpha   90.00
_cell.angle_beta   90.00
_cell.angle_gamma   90.00
#
_symmetry.space_group_name_H-M   'P 1'
#
loop_
_entity.id
_entity.type
_entity.pdbx_description
1 polymer ?
#
loop_
_entity_poly.entity_id
_entity_poly.type
_entity_poly.pdbx_seq_one_letter_code
_entity_poly.pdbx_strand_id
1 'polypeptide(L)' 'MDKEGGIVSKPPLLTGPENYDYWKARMMAFLKSIDSRTWKTIVNGWEAPVVLDKDGKKTTEVKAEKDYSKDEDDLALG' A
#
# COMPACT_ATOMS: atom_id res chain seq x y z
N MET A 1 19.99 23.50 -4.30
CA MET A 1 18.74 22.78 -4.63
C MET A 1 19.13 21.50 -5.31
N ASP A 2 19.36 20.48 -4.50
CA ASP A 2 19.78 19.16 -4.95
C ASP A 2 18.65 18.54 -5.77
N LYS A 3 18.91 18.34 -7.06
CA LYS A 3 17.98 17.64 -7.94
C LYS A 3 18.03 16.16 -7.58
N GLU A 4 17.09 15.70 -6.76
CA GLU A 4 16.82 14.28 -6.46
C GLU A 4 16.30 13.49 -7.69
N GLY A 5 16.72 13.86 -8.89
CA GLY A 5 16.16 13.41 -10.16
C GLY A 5 16.52 12.00 -10.60
N GLY A 6 17.20 11.19 -9.77
CA GLY A 6 17.72 9.88 -10.20
C GLY A 6 17.37 8.70 -9.30
N ILE A 7 16.95 8.91 -8.06
CA ILE A 7 16.92 7.84 -7.06
C ILE A 7 15.48 7.32 -6.91
N VAL A 8 15.21 6.12 -7.44
CA VAL A 8 13.95 5.37 -7.20
C VAL A 8 14.00 4.55 -5.92
N SER A 9 15.08 4.62 -5.14
CA SER A 9 15.19 3.93 -3.84
C SER A 9 14.68 4.74 -2.65
N LYS A 10 14.18 5.97 -2.87
CA LYS A 10 13.61 6.82 -1.83
C LYS A 10 12.20 7.30 -2.22
N PRO A 11 11.25 7.35 -1.26
CA PRO A 11 9.93 7.88 -1.54
C PRO A 11 10.03 9.39 -1.86
N PRO A 12 9.36 9.89 -2.92
CA PRO A 12 9.37 11.31 -3.24
C PRO A 12 8.58 12.11 -2.19
N LEU A 13 9.05 13.31 -1.87
CA LEU A 13 8.34 14.24 -0.98
C LEU A 13 7.22 14.96 -1.74
N LEU A 14 6.03 15.05 -1.13
CA LEU A 14 4.94 15.87 -1.65
C LEU A 14 5.15 17.32 -1.19
N THR A 15 5.52 18.20 -2.12
CA THR A 15 5.90 19.60 -1.81
C THR A 15 4.79 20.61 -2.03
N GLY A 16 3.66 20.21 -2.63
CA GLY A 16 2.54 21.10 -2.95
C GLY A 16 1.55 20.45 -3.92
N PRO A 17 0.31 20.95 -4.00
CA PRO A 17 -0.72 20.44 -4.91
C PRO A 17 -0.30 20.52 -6.39
N GLU A 18 0.46 21.55 -6.78
CA GLU A 18 0.98 21.74 -8.14
C GLU A 18 1.99 20.68 -8.57
N ASN A 19 2.58 19.97 -7.60
CA ASN A 19 3.56 18.91 -7.85
C ASN A 19 2.93 17.50 -7.73
N TYR A 20 1.61 17.40 -7.53
CA TYR A 20 0.96 16.12 -7.26
C TYR A 20 1.15 15.09 -8.37
N ASP A 21 1.02 15.48 -9.65
CA ASP A 21 1.15 14.54 -10.77
C ASP A 21 2.57 13.97 -10.89
N TYR A 22 3.59 14.82 -10.73
CA TYR A 22 4.98 14.39 -10.70
C TYR A 22 5.27 13.51 -9.49
N TRP A 23 4.81 13.92 -8.31
CA TRP A 23 4.93 13.12 -7.09
C TRP A 23 4.28 11.75 -7.24
N LYS A 24 3.06 11.70 -7.80
CA LYS A 24 2.30 10.46 -8.05
C LYS A 24 3.07 9.55 -9.00
N ALA A 25 3.58 10.08 -10.11
CA ALA A 25 4.39 9.31 -11.05
C ALA A 25 5.64 8.70 -10.39
N ARG A 26 6.35 9.49 -9.58
CA ARG A 26 7.55 9.02 -8.86
C ARG A 26 7.21 8.02 -7.75
N MET A 27 6.11 8.21 -7.03
CA MET A 27 5.67 7.31 -5.98
C MET A 27 5.24 5.96 -6.55
N MET A 28 4.53 5.96 -7.69
CA MET A 28 4.21 4.72 -8.42
C MET A 28 5.48 3.97 -8.85
N ALA A 29 6.50 4.66 -9.36
CA ALA A 29 7.77 4.04 -9.75
C ALA A 29 8.53 3.49 -8.53
N PHE A 30 8.57 4.24 -7.42
CA PHE A 30 9.16 3.80 -6.14
C PHE A 30 8.49 2.51 -5.64
N LEU A 31 7.17 2.47 -5.54
CA LEU A 31 6.43 1.30 -5.04
C LEU A 31 6.61 0.07 -5.95
N LYS A 32 6.59 0.25 -7.28
CA LYS A 32 6.89 -0.81 -8.25
C LYS A 32 8.32 -1.37 -8.11
N SER A 33 9.27 -0.55 -7.64
CA SER A 33 10.66 -0.99 -7.44
C SER A 33 10.89 -1.80 -6.16
N ILE A 34 9.97 -1.71 -5.19
CA ILE A 34 10.06 -2.47 -3.92
C ILE A 34 9.64 -3.93 -4.14
N ASP A 35 8.40 -4.14 -4.59
CA ASP A 35 7.88 -5.46 -4.93
C ASP A 35 6.70 -5.32 -5.91
N SER A 36 6.69 -6.18 -6.93
CA SER A 36 5.60 -6.28 -7.90
C SER A 36 4.27 -6.67 -7.25
N ARG A 37 4.32 -7.42 -6.16
CA ARG A 37 3.15 -7.82 -5.36
C ARG A 37 2.52 -6.64 -4.64
N THR A 38 3.33 -5.82 -3.95
CA THR A 38 2.87 -4.56 -3.34
C THR A 38 2.15 -3.64 -4.33
N TRP A 39 2.64 -3.53 -5.58
CA TRP A 39 1.95 -2.75 -6.59
C TRP A 39 0.60 -3.36 -7.01
N LYS A 40 0.50 -4.70 -7.14
CA LYS A 40 -0.78 -5.37 -7.44
C LYS A 40 -1.82 -5.12 -6.36
N THR A 41 -1.44 -5.21 -5.09
CA THR A 41 -2.30 -4.89 -3.94
C THR A 41 -2.88 -3.48 -4.05
N ILE A 42 -2.06 -2.49 -4.41
CA ILE A 42 -2.50 -1.10 -4.58
C ILE A 42 -3.49 -0.96 -5.75
N VAL A 43 -3.22 -1.63 -6.87
CA VAL A 43 -4.08 -1.57 -8.07
C VAL A 43 -5.41 -2.28 -7.85
N ASN A 44 -5.39 -3.44 -7.19
CA ASN A 44 -6.59 -4.25 -6.94
C ASN A 44 -7.45 -3.68 -5.81
N GLY A 45 -6.88 -2.81 -4.97
CA GLY A 45 -7.55 -2.24 -3.80
C GLY A 45 -7.51 -3.23 -2.65
N TRP A 46 -6.56 -3.03 -1.74
CA TRP A 46 -6.50 -3.80 -0.50
C TRP A 46 -7.70 -3.49 0.40
N GLU A 47 -8.37 -4.55 0.89
CA GLU A 47 -9.36 -4.46 1.95
C GLU A 47 -8.72 -4.98 3.24
N ALA A 48 -8.78 -4.17 4.30
CA ALA A 48 -8.21 -4.57 5.59
C ALA A 48 -8.99 -5.77 6.18
N PRO A 49 -8.31 -6.82 6.66
CA PRO A 49 -8.94 -7.91 7.39
C PRO A 49 -9.73 -7.41 8.60
N VAL A 50 -10.95 -7.94 8.78
CA VAL A 50 -11.85 -7.58 9.89
C VAL A 50 -12.12 -8.78 10.78
N VAL A 51 -12.45 -8.50 12.03
CA VAL A 51 -12.87 -9.54 12.99
C VAL A 51 -14.19 -10.14 12.51
N LEU A 52 -14.33 -11.45 12.67
CA LEU A 52 -15.60 -12.15 12.46
C LEU A 52 -16.30 -12.32 13.79
N ASP A 53 -17.62 -12.12 13.82
CA ASP A 53 -18.43 -12.45 14.98
C ASP A 53 -18.57 -13.97 15.15
N LYS A 54 -19.29 -14.39 16.20
CA LYS A 54 -19.52 -15.80 16.53
C LYS A 54 -20.27 -16.56 15.44
N ASP A 55 -20.99 -15.84 14.58
CA ASP A 55 -21.79 -16.38 13.47
C ASP A 55 -21.02 -16.29 12.13
N GLY A 56 -19.75 -15.86 12.16
CA GLY A 56 -18.88 -15.76 10.99
C GLY A 56 -19.11 -14.51 10.13
N LYS A 57 -19.83 -13.51 10.63
CA LYS A 57 -20.11 -12.27 9.89
C LYS A 57 -19.00 -11.24 10.14
N LYS A 58 -18.61 -10.52 9.07
CA LYS A 58 -17.70 -9.37 9.14
C LYS A 58 -18.23 -8.32 10.12
N THR A 59 -17.40 -7.91 11.09
CA THR A 59 -17.66 -6.77 11.95
C THR A 59 -17.04 -5.48 11.37
N THR A 60 -17.21 -4.36 12.06
CA THR A 60 -16.53 -3.09 11.74
C THR A 60 -15.15 -2.99 12.36
N GLU A 61 -14.73 -3.97 13.16
CA GLU A 61 -13.45 -3.97 13.85
C GLU A 61 -12.37 -4.52 12.92
N VAL A 62 -11.37 -3.69 12.63
CA VAL A 62 -10.20 -4.09 11.84
C VAL A 62 -9.27 -4.94 12.72
N LYS A 63 -8.81 -6.08 12.20
CA LYS A 63 -7.84 -6.92 12.90
C LYS A 63 -6.49 -6.20 13.01
N ALA A 64 -5.75 -6.46 14.08
CA ALA A 64 -4.34 -6.08 14.14
C ALA A 64 -3.53 -6.98 13.21
N GLU A 65 -2.49 -6.44 12.56
CA GLU A 65 -1.65 -7.17 11.60
C GLU A 65 -1.08 -8.47 12.15
N LYS A 66 -0.69 -8.49 13.44
CA LYS A 66 -0.17 -9.69 14.11
C LYS A 66 -1.18 -10.84 14.22
N ASP A 67 -2.47 -10.53 14.08
CA ASP A 67 -3.58 -11.47 14.22
C ASP A 67 -4.13 -11.91 12.84
N TYR A 68 -3.45 -11.52 11.75
CA TYR A 68 -3.80 -11.95 10.41
C TYR A 68 -3.53 -13.45 10.26
N SER A 69 -4.50 -14.14 9.66
CA SER A 69 -4.28 -15.50 9.19
C SER A 69 -3.35 -15.50 7.98
N LYS A 70 -2.75 -16.66 7.69
CA LYS A 70 -1.90 -16.82 6.51
C LYS A 70 -2.62 -16.44 5.21
N ASP A 71 -3.89 -16.80 5.09
CA ASP A 71 -4.69 -16.47 3.90
C ASP A 71 -4.91 -14.95 3.79
N GLU A 72 -5.09 -14.26 4.92
CA GLU A 72 -5.22 -12.80 4.95
C GLU A 72 -3.91 -12.09 4.60
N ASP A 73 -2.77 -12.62 5.08
CA ASP A 73 -1.43 -12.11 4.71
C ASP A 73 -1.15 -12.31 3.22
N ASP A 74 -1.45 -13.50 2.68
CA ASP A 74 -1.26 -13.80 1.26
C ASP A 74 -2.16 -12.89 0.39
N LEU A 75 -3.41 -12.65 0.80
CA LEU A 75 -4.32 -11.71 0.14
C LEU A 75 -3.85 -10.25 0.25
N ALA A 76 -3.22 -9.85 1.35
CA ALA A 76 -2.67 -8.51 1.51
C ALA A 76 -1.50 -8.24 0.55
N LEU A 77 -0.80 -9.29 0.11
CA LEU A 77 0.29 -9.19 -0.86
C LEU A 77 -0.17 -9.26 -2.34
N GLY A 78 -1.40 -9.69 -2.60
CA GLY A 78 -2.03 -9.64 -3.92
C GLY A 78 -1.65 -10.75 -4.90
#